data_AF-A0A972R9M7-F1
#
_entry.id   AF-A0A972R9M7-F1
#
_cell.length_a   1.000
_cell.length_b   1.000
_cell.length_c   1.000
_cell.angle_alpha   90.00
_cell.angle_beta   90.00
_cell.angle_gamma   90.00
#
_symmetry.space_group_name_H-M   'P 1'
#
loop_
_entity.id
_entity.type
_entity.pdbx_description
1 polymer ?
#
loop_
_entity_poly.entity_id
_entity_poly.type
_entity_poly.pdbx_seq_one_letter_code
_entity_poly.pdbx_strand_id
1 'polypeptide(L)'
;MTAKELTVEKFIDQIVEEFPEIKRENLEPDMRFRDHVEWDSINALVLIAMVNVEYDVTINAEELISAETINDVFNVVKAKVEQRENAKEEVEDLKEEVEDVKKEEEKENEG
;
A
#
# COMPACT_ATOMS: atom_id res chain seq x y z
N MET A 1 2.29 -5.46 7.23
CA MET A 1 2.98 -4.18 7.53
C MET A 1 1.93 -3.10 7.76
N THR A 2 2.14 -2.22 8.75
CA THR A 2 1.20 -1.11 9.05
C THR A 2 1.67 0.26 8.55
N ALA A 3 0.75 1.22 8.33
CA ALA A 3 1.07 2.58 7.90
C ALA A 3 2.12 3.29 8.78
N LYS A 4 2.13 2.99 10.08
CA LYS A 4 3.11 3.55 11.04
C LYS A 4 4.51 2.95 10.89
N GLU A 5 4.63 1.76 10.33
CA GLU A 5 5.91 1.07 10.09
C GLU A 5 6.50 1.38 8.71
N LEU A 6 5.72 2.03 7.84
CA LEU A 6 6.13 2.49 6.52
C LEU A 6 7.06 3.69 6.63
N THR A 7 8.20 3.57 5.95
CA THR A 7 9.22 4.61 5.82
C THR A 7 9.67 4.65 4.37
N VAL A 8 10.00 5.83 3.85
CA VAL A 8 10.44 5.97 2.46
C VAL A 8 11.73 5.18 2.19
N GLU A 9 12.58 5.01 3.19
CA GLU A 9 13.84 4.26 3.09
C GLU A 9 13.59 2.77 2.78
N LYS A 10 12.66 2.13 3.50
CA LYS A 10 12.24 0.74 3.22
C LYS A 10 11.62 0.61 1.83
N PHE A 11 10.83 1.59 1.41
CA PHE A 11 10.23 1.59 0.07
C PHE A 11 11.31 1.68 -1.01
N ILE A 12 12.34 2.52 -0.80
CA ILE A 12 13.51 2.58 -1.68
C ILE A 12 14.26 1.24 -1.70
N ASP A 13 14.46 0.62 -0.53
CA ASP A 13 15.16 -0.67 -0.44
C ASP A 13 14.43 -1.76 -1.25
N GLN A 14 13.11 -1.82 -1.19
CA GLN A 14 12.30 -2.74 -2.00
C GLN A 14 12.34 -2.43 -3.50
N ILE A 15 12.38 -1.15 -3.89
CA ILE A 15 12.60 -0.77 -5.30
C ILE A 15 13.96 -1.33 -5.76
N VAL A 16 15.02 -1.21 -4.97
CA VAL A 16 16.34 -1.74 -5.35
C VAL A 16 16.34 -3.27 -5.45
N GLU A 17 15.53 -3.97 -4.65
CA GLU A 17 15.39 -5.42 -4.73
C GLU A 17 14.69 -5.88 -6.03
N GLU A 18 13.65 -5.17 -6.46
CA GLU A 18 12.90 -5.51 -7.69
C GLU A 18 13.58 -5.01 -8.98
N PHE A 19 14.37 -3.95 -8.89
CA PHE A 19 15.06 -3.32 -10.02
C PHE A 19 16.59 -3.42 -9.83
N PRO A 20 17.21 -4.60 -10.09
CA PRO A 20 18.62 -4.87 -9.78
C PRO A 20 19.63 -3.99 -10.53
N GLU A 21 19.20 -3.32 -11.59
CA GLU A 21 19.96 -2.31 -12.34
C GLU A 21 20.11 -0.99 -11.57
N ILE A 22 19.22 -0.71 -10.61
CA ILE A 22 19.24 0.48 -9.78
C ILE A 22 20.07 0.21 -8.53
N LYS A 23 21.02 1.10 -8.24
CA LYS A 23 21.79 1.03 -6.99
C LYS A 23 21.14 1.90 -5.92
N ARG A 24 21.08 1.40 -4.69
CA ARG A 24 20.53 2.12 -3.53
C ARG A 24 21.13 3.51 -3.32
N GLU A 25 22.44 3.64 -3.53
CA GLU A 25 23.21 4.90 -3.41
C GLU A 25 22.81 5.97 -4.44
N ASN A 26 22.07 5.59 -5.49
CA ASN A 26 21.58 6.49 -6.53
C ASN A 26 20.13 6.92 -6.31
N LEU A 27 19.49 6.50 -5.21
CA LEU A 27 18.09 6.81 -4.93
C LEU A 27 17.96 7.65 -3.66
N GLU A 28 17.31 8.80 -3.82
CA GLU A 28 16.85 9.67 -2.74
C GLU A 28 15.34 9.94 -2.92
N PRO A 29 14.61 10.27 -1.85
CA PRO A 29 13.15 10.44 -1.91
C PRO A 29 12.66 11.42 -2.98
N ASP A 30 13.38 12.51 -3.20
CA ASP A 30 13.05 13.58 -4.15
C ASP A 30 13.48 13.30 -5.59
N MET A 31 14.13 12.15 -5.84
CA MET A 31 14.58 11.80 -7.18
C MET A 31 13.46 11.30 -8.06
N ARG A 32 13.55 11.66 -9.35
CA ARG A 32 12.71 11.12 -10.41
C ARG A 32 13.24 9.75 -10.78
N PHE A 33 12.74 8.71 -10.13
CA PHE A 33 13.23 7.35 -10.31
C PHE A 33 13.23 6.85 -11.77
N ARG A 34 12.31 7.37 -12.59
CA ARG A 34 12.22 7.10 -14.04
C ARG A 34 13.45 7.54 -14.84
N ASP A 35 14.27 8.43 -14.29
CA ASP A 35 15.51 8.86 -14.94
C ASP A 35 16.66 7.86 -14.68
N HIS A 36 16.46 6.88 -13.79
CA HIS A 36 17.47 5.91 -13.35
C HIS A 36 17.21 4.46 -13.82
N VAL A 37 16.08 4.23 -14.48
CA VAL A 37 15.68 2.93 -15.03
C VAL A 37 14.99 3.13 -16.38
N GLU A 38 15.06 2.15 -17.26
CA GLU A 38 14.24 2.17 -18.49
C GLU A 38 12.76 2.18 -18.09
N TRP A 39 12.06 3.28 -18.33
CA TRP A 39 10.66 3.38 -17.92
C TRP A 39 9.72 2.95 -19.05
N ASP A 40 9.15 1.75 -18.93
CA ASP A 40 8.18 1.19 -19.85
C ASP A 40 6.96 0.58 -19.12
N SER A 41 6.03 0.00 -19.88
CA SER A 41 4.84 -0.65 -19.32
C SER A 41 5.17 -1.86 -18.44
N ILE A 42 6.27 -2.56 -18.70
CA ILE A 42 6.66 -3.74 -17.92
C ILE A 42 7.15 -3.27 -16.55
N ASN A 43 8.05 -2.29 -16.49
CA ASN A 43 8.57 -1.75 -15.24
C ASN A 43 7.51 -1.02 -14.41
N ALA A 44 6.52 -0.40 -15.07
CA ALA A 44 5.33 0.10 -14.37
C ALA A 44 4.52 -1.03 -13.72
N LEU A 45 4.33 -2.17 -14.40
CA LEU A 45 3.62 -3.33 -13.85
C LEU A 45 4.40 -4.01 -12.72
N VAL A 46 5.72 -4.11 -12.82
CA VAL A 46 6.59 -4.63 -11.75
C VAL A 46 6.41 -3.80 -10.49
N LEU A 47 6.45 -2.46 -10.60
CA LEU A 47 6.23 -1.58 -9.46
C LEU A 47 4.82 -1.72 -8.86
N ILE A 48 3.79 -1.82 -9.69
CA ILE A 48 2.41 -2.05 -9.22
C ILE A 48 2.30 -3.40 -8.50
N ALA A 49 2.93 -4.45 -9.03
CA ALA A 49 2.91 -5.79 -8.45
C ALA A 49 3.67 -5.83 -7.12
N MET A 50 4.85 -5.20 -7.04
CA MET A 50 5.61 -5.05 -5.80
C MET A 50 4.76 -4.38 -4.72
N VAL A 51 4.09 -3.27 -5.06
CA VAL A 51 3.20 -2.58 -4.12
C VAL A 51 2.06 -3.49 -3.65
N ASN A 52 1.45 -4.25 -4.57
CA ASN A 52 0.37 -5.17 -4.22
C ASN A 52 0.83 -6.29 -3.27
N VAL A 53 1.98 -6.90 -3.54
CA VAL A 53 2.53 -8.00 -2.75
C VAL A 53 2.98 -7.52 -1.36
N GLU A 54 3.74 -6.42 -1.30
CA GLU A 54 4.38 -5.98 -0.05
C GLU A 54 3.43 -5.22 0.88
N TYR A 55 2.46 -4.50 0.31
CA TYR A 55 1.61 -3.58 1.06
C TYR A 55 0.14 -4.00 1.10
N ASP A 56 -0.29 -4.96 0.28
CA ASP A 56 -1.69 -5.38 0.13
C ASP A 56 -2.61 -4.18 -0.16
N VAL A 57 -2.12 -3.29 -1.03
CA VAL A 57 -2.85 -2.19 -1.65
C VAL A 57 -2.50 -2.11 -3.13
N THR A 58 -3.37 -1.51 -3.94
CA THR A 58 -3.13 -1.37 -5.39
C THR A 58 -3.02 0.09 -5.77
N ILE A 59 -1.92 0.44 -6.42
CA ILE A 59 -1.79 1.70 -7.17
C ILE A 59 -2.20 1.47 -8.63
N ASN A 60 -2.92 2.42 -9.21
CA ASN A 60 -3.33 2.36 -10.60
C ASN A 60 -2.35 3.12 -11.51
N ALA A 61 -2.52 2.96 -12.83
CA ALA A 61 -1.63 3.58 -13.81
C ALA A 61 -1.67 5.12 -13.75
N GLU A 62 -2.82 5.73 -13.46
CA GLU A 62 -2.98 7.19 -13.39
C GLU A 62 -2.26 7.78 -12.16
N GLU A 63 -2.41 7.14 -11.00
CA GLU A 63 -1.68 7.47 -9.77
C GLU A 63 -0.18 7.35 -9.97
N LEU A 64 0.26 6.29 -10.66
CA LEU A 64 1.66 6.10 -10.95
C LEU A 64 2.17 7.18 -11.91
N ILE A 65 1.50 7.42 -13.04
CA ILE A 65 1.89 8.43 -14.05
C ILE A 65 1.97 9.84 -13.45
N SER A 66 1.06 10.19 -12.55
CA SER A 66 1.01 11.51 -11.90
C SER A 66 2.10 11.71 -10.83
N ALA A 67 2.68 10.63 -10.30
CA ALA A 67 3.81 10.71 -9.40
C ALA A 67 5.11 10.99 -10.17
N GLU A 68 5.89 12.00 -9.74
CA GLU A 68 7.15 12.37 -10.39
C GLU A 68 8.36 11.81 -9.66
N THR A 69 8.30 11.76 -8.33
CA THR A 69 9.39 11.35 -7.44
C THR A 69 9.08 10.03 -6.72
N ILE A 70 10.11 9.41 -6.12
CA ILE A 70 9.91 8.25 -5.23
C ILE A 70 8.96 8.60 -4.09
N ASN A 71 9.11 9.79 -3.51
CA ASN A 71 8.29 10.23 -2.40
C ASN A 71 6.82 10.38 -2.80
N ASP A 72 6.54 10.81 -4.03
CA ASP A 72 5.16 10.89 -4.53
C ASP A 72 4.51 9.49 -4.58
N VAL A 73 5.20 8.51 -5.15
CA VAL A 73 4.71 7.12 -5.21
C VAL A 73 4.53 6.57 -3.79
N PHE A 74 5.53 6.76 -2.93
CA PHE A 74 5.47 6.35 -1.53
C PHE A 74 4.27 6.96 -0.79
N ASN A 75 3.99 8.24 -0.99
CA ASN A 75 2.86 8.91 -0.34
C ASN A 75 1.51 8.35 -0.81
N VAL A 76 1.38 8.00 -2.10
CA VAL A 76 0.18 7.32 -2.60
C VAL A 76 0.02 5.95 -1.93
N VAL A 77 1.09 5.15 -1.88
CA VAL A 77 1.09 3.83 -1.23
C VAL A 77 0.69 3.96 0.24
N LYS A 78 1.34 4.87 0.97
CA LYS A 78 1.07 5.11 2.40
C LYS A 78 -0.38 5.49 2.64
N ALA A 79 -0.93 6.44 1.87
CA ALA A 79 -2.33 6.85 2.01
C ALA A 79 -3.32 5.69 1.79
N LYS A 80 -3.03 4.80 0.83
CA LYS A 80 -3.86 3.61 0.60
C LYS A 80 -3.75 2.59 1.74
N VAL A 81 -2.56 2.43 2.32
CA VAL A 81 -2.37 1.55 3.49
C VAL A 81 -3.18 2.06 4.68
N GLU A 82 -3.16 3.38 4.92
CA GLU A 82 -3.99 4.03 5.95
C GLU A 82 -5.50 3.81 5.70
N GLN A 83 -5.96 4.01 4.45
CA GLN A 83 -7.37 3.76 4.09
C GLN A 83 -7.78 2.31 4.32
N ARG A 84 -6.93 1.35 3.94
CA ARG A 84 -7.18 -0.08 4.15
C ARG A 84 -7.26 -0.43 5.63
N GLU A 85 -6.40 0.15 6.46
CA GLU A 85 -6.43 -0.07 7.92
C GLU A 85 -7.72 0.47 8.53
N ASN A 86 -8.09 1.70 8.22
CA ASN A 86 -9.33 2.31 8.69
C ASN A 86 -10.57 1.50 8.26
N ALA A 87 -10.59 1.00 7.02
CA ALA A 87 -11.67 0.17 6.53
C ALA A 87 -11.75 -1.20 7.21
N LYS A 88 -10.61 -1.78 7.63
CA LYS A 88 -10.58 -3.04 8.38
C LYS A 88 -11.14 -2.85 9.80
N GLU A 89 -10.80 -1.75 10.46
CA GLU A 89 -11.32 -1.37 11.78
C GLU A 89 -12.84 -1.17 11.74
N GLU A 90 -13.36 -0.37 10.79
CA GLU A 90 -14.81 -0.16 10.63
C GLU A 90 -15.57 -1.47 10.37
N VAL A 91 -14.99 -2.39 9.59
CA VAL A 91 -15.59 -3.72 9.33
C VAL A 91 -15.55 -4.62 10.55
N GLU A 92 -14.54 -4.50 11.42
CA GLU A 92 -14.44 -5.26 12.66
C GLU A 92 -15.49 -4.79 13.67
N ASP A 93 -15.60 -3.48 13.90
CA ASP A 93 -16.60 -2.88 14.78
C ASP A 93 -18.03 -3.31 14.38
N LEU A 94 -18.36 -3.23 13.09
CA LEU A 94 -19.68 -3.65 12.59
C LEU A 94 -19.94 -5.15 12.76
N LYS A 95 -18.92 -6.00 12.68
CA LYS A 95 -19.08 -7.45 12.91
C LYS A 95 -19.38 -7.75 14.37
N GLU A 96 -18.71 -7.06 15.29
CA GLU A 96 -18.97 -7.20 16.73
C GLU A 96 -20.41 -6.77 17.06
N GLU A 97 -20.87 -5.62 16.55
CA GLU A 97 -22.24 -5.16 16.73
C GLU A 97 -23.27 -6.19 16.21
N VAL A 98 -23.04 -6.76 15.03
CA VAL A 98 -23.95 -7.76 14.44
C VAL A 98 -23.96 -9.07 15.24
N GLU A 99 -22.82 -9.48 15.80
CA GLU A 99 -22.75 -10.67 16.66
C GLU A 99 -23.49 -10.48 17.98
N ASP A 100 -23.40 -9.30 18.59
CA ASP A 100 -24.07 -9.01 19.85
C ASP A 100 -25.59 -8.94 19.69
N VAL A 101 -26.10 -8.34 18.61
CA VAL A 101 -27.53 -8.36 18.27
C VAL A 101 -28.05 -9.80 18.11
N LYS A 102 -27.31 -10.67 17.40
CA LYS A 102 -27.71 -12.08 17.22
C LYS A 102 -27.78 -12.84 18.54
N LYS A 103 -26.82 -12.62 19.45
CA LYS A 103 -26.82 -13.24 20.78
C LYS A 103 -27.99 -12.79 21.64
N GLU A 104 -28.45 -11.55 21.48
CA GLU A 104 -29.64 -11.04 22.18
C GLU A 104 -30.93 -11.69 21.62
N GLU A 105 -31.09 -11.77 20.30
CA GLU A 105 -32.26 -12.41 19.66
C GLU A 105 -32.38 -13.92 19.98
N GLU A 106 -31.25 -14.64 20.05
CA GLU A 106 -31.24 -16.07 20.43
C GLU A 106 -31.71 -16.26 21.89
N LYS A 107 -31.27 -15.42 22.82
CA LYS A 107 -31.70 -15.47 24.22
C LYS A 107 -33.18 -15.15 24.41
N GLU A 108 -33.75 -14.26 23.60
CA GLU A 108 -35.18 -13.92 23.64
C GLU A 108 -36.07 -15.04 23.09
N ASN A 109 -35.59 -15.82 22.09
CA ASN A 109 -36.37 -16.91 21.50
C ASN A 109 -36.33 -18.22 22.30
N GLU A 110 -35.39 -18.38 23.23
CA GLU A 110 -35.26 -19.56 24.10
C GLU A 110 -36.01 -19.44 25.44
N GLY A 111 -36.55 -18.25 25.78
CA GLY A 111 -37.27 -17.96 27.03
C GLY A 111 -38.79 -17.97 26.90
#